data_AF-A0A1V5ZUZ5-F1
#
_entry.id   AF-A0A1V5ZUZ5-F1
#
_cell.length_a   1.000
_cell.length_b   1.000
_cell.length_c   1.000
_cell.angle_alpha   90.00
_cell.angle_beta   90.00
_cell.angle_gamma   90.00
#
_symmetry.space_group_name_H-M   'P 1'
#
loop_
_entity.id
_entity.type
_entity.pdbx_description
1 polymer ?
#
loop_
_entity_poly.entity_id
_entity_poly.type
_entity_poly.pdbx_seq_one_letter_code
_entity_poly.pdbx_strand_id
1 'polypeptide(L)'
;MCFSWHELFNNNIIVGVITGLITGLFTGMYSSFVVTRYYIFLSLKNEVLRTIQRINYQSADSRLVLSNSLDIGNLLYMSSDFCRLGHNSAQSVTDNLFKEISRVNIQAGAGQITIDEYAKHFLDWQQSARNIAPSKRQIFFFF
;
A
#
# COMPACT_ATOMS: atom_id res chain seq x y z
N MET A 1 22.70 8.78 62.08
CA MET A 1 22.31 9.16 60.71
C MET A 1 21.34 8.11 60.17
N CYS A 2 20.06 8.21 60.52
CA CYS A 2 19.00 7.39 59.93
C CYS A 2 18.52 8.09 58.66
N PHE A 3 19.24 7.92 57.56
CA PHE A 3 18.70 8.27 56.24
C PHE A 3 17.52 7.32 56.00
N SER A 4 16.31 7.87 55.93
CA SER A 4 15.10 7.08 56.03
C SER A 4 14.92 6.25 54.75
N TRP A 5 14.78 4.93 54.92
CA TRP A 5 14.43 4.01 53.84
C TRP A 5 13.16 4.44 53.09
N HIS A 6 12.30 5.20 53.75
CA HIS A 6 11.08 5.80 53.19
C HIS A 6 11.34 6.84 52.11
N GLU A 7 12.37 7.69 52.25
CA GLU A 7 12.73 8.68 51.22
C GLU A 7 13.35 8.03 49.99
N LEU A 8 14.18 6.99 50.18
CA LEU A 8 14.73 6.20 49.08
C LEU A 8 13.63 5.44 48.32
N PHE A 9 12.66 4.84 49.02
CA PHE A 9 11.50 4.19 48.40
C PHE A 9 10.62 5.18 47.63
N ASN A 10 10.28 6.33 48.23
CA ASN A 10 9.46 7.34 47.57
C ASN A 10 10.15 7.91 46.31
N ASN A 11 11.46 8.18 46.37
CA ASN A 11 12.20 8.65 45.21
C ASN A 11 12.25 7.60 44.09
N ASN A 12 12.44 6.32 44.42
CA ASN A 12 12.44 5.24 43.41
C ASN A 12 11.06 5.04 42.77
N ILE A 13 9.98 5.18 43.55
CA ILE A 13 8.60 5.10 43.04
C ILE A 13 8.31 6.29 42.11
N ILE A 14 8.66 7.51 42.51
CA ILE A 14 8.44 8.72 41.71
C ILE A 14 9.23 8.65 40.39
N VAL A 15 10.51 8.26 40.45
CA VAL A 15 11.35 8.07 39.25
C VAL A 15 10.78 6.96 38.36
N GLY A 16 10.30 5.86 38.95
CA GLY A 16 9.64 4.77 38.21
C GLY A 16 8.36 5.20 37.50
N VAL A 17 7.52 6.00 38.17
CA VAL A 17 6.27 6.54 37.59
C VAL A 17 6.59 7.52 36.46
N ILE A 18 7.51 8.47 36.69
CA ILE A 18 7.89 9.46 35.67
C ILE A 18 8.51 8.75 34.45
N THR A 19 9.43 7.80 34.67
CA THR A 19 10.05 7.03 33.58
C THR A 19 9.00 6.20 32.84
N GLY A 20 8.11 5.53 33.57
CA GLY A 20 7.03 4.74 32.97
C GLY A 20 6.05 5.57 32.13
N LEU A 21 5.68 6.77 32.59
CA LEU A 21 4.86 7.70 31.81
C LEU A 21 5.58 8.16 30.55
N ILE A 22 6.84 8.57 30.66
CA ILE A 22 7.63 9.04 29.53
C ILE A 22 7.82 7.91 28.50
N THR A 23 8.26 6.73 28.93
CA THR A 23 8.43 5.57 28.05
C THR A 23 7.11 5.16 27.41
N GLY A 24 6.02 5.13 28.19
CA GLY A 24 4.68 4.83 27.69
C GLY A 24 4.24 5.78 26.57
N LEU A 25 4.43 7.09 26.75
CA LEU A 25 4.14 8.09 25.73
C LEU A 25 4.97 7.89 24.46
N PHE A 26 6.28 7.68 24.58
CA PHE A 26 7.15 7.45 23.43
C PHE A 26 6.79 6.17 22.68
N THR A 27 6.49 5.08 23.39
CA THR A 27 6.06 3.82 22.75
C THR A 27 4.73 3.96 22.04
N GLY A 28 3.73 4.61 22.66
CA GLY A 28 2.41 4.83 22.05
C GLY A 28 2.50 5.70 20.80
N MET A 29 3.31 6.75 20.82
CA MET A 29 3.57 7.61 19.66
C MET A 29 4.24 6.83 18.52
N TYR A 30 5.28 6.05 18.84
CA TYR A 30 5.97 5.23 17.84
C TYR A 30 5.03 4.20 17.21
N SER A 31 4.25 3.48 18.01
CA SER A 31 3.27 2.50 17.51
C SER A 31 2.22 3.15 16.60
N SER A 32 1.67 4.30 17.01
CA SER A 32 0.67 5.04 16.23
C SER A 32 1.24 5.47 14.86
N PHE A 33 2.49 5.89 14.85
CA PHE A 33 3.18 6.29 13.64
C PHE A 33 3.41 5.13 12.66
N VAL A 34 3.93 4.00 13.15
CA VAL A 34 4.13 2.79 12.35
C VAL A 34 2.81 2.30 11.75
N VAL A 35 1.74 2.27 12.57
CA VAL A 35 0.40 1.88 12.12
C VAL A 35 -0.12 2.83 11.03
N THR A 36 0.06 4.14 11.22
CA THR A 36 -0.39 5.15 10.24
C THR A 36 0.31 4.97 8.90
N ARG A 37 1.63 4.78 8.89
CA ARG A 37 2.39 4.55 7.65
C ARG A 37 1.97 3.26 6.95
N TYR A 38 1.78 2.19 7.70
CA TYR A 38 1.30 0.93 7.16
C TYR A 38 -0.12 1.05 6.58
N TYR A 39 -1.00 1.78 7.26
CA TYR A 39 -2.35 2.04 6.79
C TYR A 39 -2.36 2.85 5.48
N ILE A 40 -1.55 3.91 5.37
CA ILE A 40 -1.43 4.69 4.14
C ILE A 40 -1.00 3.79 2.97
N PHE A 41 0.02 2.96 3.18
CA PHE A 41 0.45 1.99 2.17
C PHE A 41 -0.68 1.03 1.77
N LEU A 42 -1.38 0.45 2.75
CA LEU A 42 -2.46 -0.49 2.51
C LEU A 42 -3.63 0.16 1.76
N SER A 43 -3.93 1.43 2.07
CA SER A 43 -4.94 2.22 1.36
C SER A 43 -4.60 2.37 -0.11
N LEU A 44 -3.36 2.74 -0.44
CA LEU A 44 -2.89 2.84 -1.83
C LEU A 44 -2.93 1.49 -2.55
N LYS A 45 -2.45 0.42 -1.91
CA LYS A 45 -2.52 -0.93 -2.46
C LYS A 45 -3.96 -1.37 -2.78
N ASN A 46 -4.87 -1.10 -1.86
CA ASN A 46 -6.28 -1.43 -2.06
C ASN A 46 -6.91 -0.60 -3.19
N GLU A 47 -6.50 0.65 -3.34
CA GLU A 47 -6.98 1.49 -4.43
C GLU A 47 -6.47 1.02 -5.79
N VAL A 48 -5.21 0.58 -5.90
CA VAL A 48 -4.67 -0.10 -7.11
C VAL A 48 -5.53 -1.31 -7.46
N LEU A 49 -5.83 -2.17 -6.49
CA LEU A 49 -6.64 -3.35 -6.71
C LEU A 49 -8.06 -3.00 -7.17
N ARG A 50 -8.68 -1.99 -6.54
CA ARG A 50 -10.01 -1.51 -6.92
C ARG A 50 -10.04 -0.93 -8.33
N THR A 51 -9.03 -0.14 -8.72
CA THR A 51 -8.92 0.38 -10.08
C THR A 51 -8.87 -0.73 -11.10
N ILE A 52 -8.09 -1.80 -10.84
CA ILE A 52 -8.06 -2.96 -11.72
C ILE A 52 -9.43 -3.65 -11.74
N GLN A 53 -10.06 -3.87 -10.59
CA GLN A 53 -11.37 -4.53 -10.50
C GLN A 53 -12.51 -3.75 -11.17
N ARG A 54 -12.38 -2.44 -11.35
CA ARG A 54 -13.34 -1.59 -12.05
C ARG A 54 -13.26 -1.67 -13.58
N ILE A 55 -12.23 -2.33 -14.11
CA ILE A 55 -12.12 -2.59 -15.54
C ILE A 55 -13.27 -3.49 -15.95
N ASN A 56 -14.26 -2.90 -16.63
CA ASN A 56 -15.39 -3.62 -17.19
C ASN A 56 -15.12 -3.91 -18.66
N TYR A 57 -15.23 -5.19 -19.04
CA TYR A 57 -15.01 -5.68 -20.38
C TYR A 57 -16.16 -6.60 -20.79
N GLN A 58 -16.63 -6.46 -22.03
CA GLN A 58 -17.69 -7.28 -22.60
C GLN A 58 -17.32 -7.71 -24.01
N SER A 59 -17.77 -8.89 -24.41
CA SER A 59 -17.66 -9.35 -25.81
C SER A 59 -18.86 -8.82 -26.60
N ALA A 60 -18.61 -8.00 -27.62
CA ALA A 60 -19.62 -7.58 -28.58
C ALA A 60 -19.06 -7.73 -30.00
N ASP A 61 -19.82 -8.39 -30.89
CA ASP A 61 -19.49 -8.54 -32.31
C ASP A 61 -18.05 -8.99 -32.60
N SER A 62 -17.59 -10.03 -31.89
CA SER A 62 -16.23 -10.61 -32.03
C SER A 62 -15.08 -9.69 -31.57
N ARG A 63 -15.37 -8.59 -30.87
CA ARG A 63 -14.39 -7.67 -30.29
C ARG A 63 -14.65 -7.45 -28.81
N LEU A 64 -13.59 -7.13 -28.07
CA LEU A 64 -13.69 -6.72 -26.68
C LEU A 64 -14.02 -5.23 -26.61
N VAL A 65 -15.15 -4.90 -25.99
CA VAL A 65 -15.53 -3.52 -25.70
C VAL A 65 -15.16 -3.23 -24.25
N LEU A 66 -14.27 -2.24 -24.06
CA LEU A 66 -13.81 -1.78 -22.76
C LEU A 66 -14.62 -0.53 -22.36
N SER A 67 -15.43 -0.63 -21.32
CA SER A 67 -16.38 0.45 -20.97
C SER A 67 -15.74 1.57 -20.15
N ASN A 68 -14.66 1.29 -19.39
CA ASN A 68 -14.07 2.19 -18.39
C ASN A 68 -12.54 2.37 -18.55
N SER A 69 -12.02 2.46 -19.78
CA SER A 69 -10.56 2.53 -20.01
C SER A 69 -9.87 3.78 -19.42
N LEU A 70 -10.62 4.85 -19.14
CA LEU A 70 -10.11 6.12 -18.62
C LEU A 70 -9.56 6.03 -17.18
N ASP A 71 -10.06 5.09 -16.37
CA ASP A 71 -9.67 4.97 -14.95
C ASP A 71 -8.27 4.36 -14.75
N ILE A 72 -7.68 3.76 -15.78
CA ILE A 72 -6.36 3.13 -15.71
C ILE A 72 -5.24 4.17 -15.54
N GLY A 73 -5.45 5.41 -16.01
CA GLY A 73 -4.52 6.50 -15.77
C GLY A 73 -4.28 6.77 -14.28
N ASN A 74 -5.22 6.40 -13.41
CA ASN A 74 -5.07 6.56 -11.96
C ASN A 74 -3.94 5.69 -11.38
N LEU A 75 -3.56 4.60 -12.05
CA LEU A 75 -2.42 3.78 -11.63
C LEU A 75 -1.11 4.57 -11.64
N LEU A 76 -0.92 5.51 -12.57
CA LEU A 76 0.28 6.36 -12.60
C LEU A 76 0.34 7.31 -11.39
N TYR A 77 -0.81 7.85 -10.97
CA TYR A 77 -0.87 8.68 -9.76
C TYR A 77 -0.54 7.85 -8.51
N MET A 78 -1.11 6.65 -8.39
CA MET A 78 -0.80 5.73 -7.27
C MET A 78 0.66 5.29 -7.26
N SER A 79 1.25 5.07 -8.44
CA SER A 79 2.66 4.76 -8.62
C SER A 79 3.55 5.91 -8.11
N SER A 80 3.21 7.16 -8.47
CA SER A 80 3.86 8.36 -7.97
C SER A 80 3.73 8.48 -6.44
N ASP A 81 2.58 8.16 -5.87
CA ASP A 81 2.40 8.14 -4.42
C ASP A 81 3.27 7.08 -3.73
N PHE A 82 3.40 5.88 -4.30
CA PHE A 82 4.37 4.90 -3.79
C PHE A 82 5.80 5.42 -3.84
N CYS A 83 6.19 6.10 -4.92
CA CYS A 83 7.51 6.74 -5.03
C CYS A 83 7.72 7.79 -3.93
N ARG A 84 6.75 8.68 -3.75
CA ARG A 84 6.76 9.73 -2.72
C ARG A 84 6.88 9.17 -1.30
N LEU A 85 6.30 8.00 -1.05
CA LEU A 85 6.40 7.28 0.23
C LEU A 85 7.67 6.41 0.35
N GLY A 86 8.55 6.40 -0.66
CA GLY A 86 9.79 5.63 -0.69
C GLY A 86 9.60 4.12 -0.91
N HIS A 87 8.43 3.72 -1.44
CA HIS A 87 8.08 2.35 -1.76
C HIS A 87 8.40 2.00 -3.24
N ASN A 88 9.67 2.13 -3.64
CA ASN A 88 10.11 1.97 -5.04
C ASN A 88 9.72 0.62 -5.67
N SER A 89 9.74 -0.47 -4.90
CA SER A 89 9.28 -1.78 -5.39
C SER A 89 7.79 -1.77 -5.73
N ALA A 90 6.95 -1.10 -4.92
CA ALA A 90 5.52 -0.98 -5.16
C ALA A 90 5.23 -0.05 -6.35
N GLN A 91 5.98 1.05 -6.47
CA GLN A 91 5.96 1.93 -7.64
C GLN A 91 6.28 1.16 -8.92
N SER A 92 7.39 0.42 -8.95
CA SER A 92 7.79 -0.36 -10.13
C SER A 92 6.73 -1.39 -10.54
N VAL A 93 6.14 -2.12 -9.58
CA VAL A 93 5.04 -3.06 -9.88
C VAL A 93 3.82 -2.33 -10.44
N THR A 94 3.46 -1.18 -9.88
CA THR A 94 2.30 -0.38 -10.33
C THR A 94 2.52 0.20 -11.74
N ASP A 95 3.73 0.66 -12.05
CA ASP A 95 4.10 1.11 -13.41
C ASP A 95 4.04 -0.02 -14.42
N ASN A 96 4.51 -1.21 -14.04
CA ASN A 96 4.46 -2.39 -14.91
C ASN A 96 3.01 -2.80 -15.17
N LEU A 97 2.16 -2.79 -14.14
CA LEU A 97 0.72 -3.01 -14.30
C LEU A 97 0.09 -2.01 -15.26
N PHE A 98 0.38 -0.71 -15.11
CA PHE A 98 -0.13 0.32 -16.01
C PHE A 98 0.28 0.06 -17.48
N LYS A 99 1.56 -0.24 -17.71
CA LYS A 99 2.09 -0.53 -19.05
C LYS A 99 1.46 -1.78 -19.65
N GLU A 100 1.34 -2.84 -18.85
CA GLU A 100 0.80 -4.12 -19.29
C GLU A 100 -0.70 -4.00 -19.64
N ILE A 101 -1.49 -3.42 -18.74
CA ILE A 101 -2.93 -3.18 -18.95
C ILE A 101 -3.13 -2.32 -20.20
N SER A 102 -2.37 -1.24 -20.35
CA SER A 102 -2.48 -0.36 -21.52
C SER A 102 -2.18 -1.11 -22.82
N ARG A 103 -1.12 -1.93 -22.84
CA ARG A 103 -0.76 -2.74 -24.00
C ARG A 103 -1.86 -3.76 -24.34
N VAL A 104 -2.33 -4.53 -23.35
CA VAL A 104 -3.36 -5.55 -23.54
C VAL A 104 -4.69 -4.94 -23.96
N ASN A 105 -5.05 -3.76 -23.44
CA ASN A 105 -6.26 -3.05 -23.86
C ASN A 105 -6.21 -2.60 -25.31
N ILE A 106 -5.05 -2.13 -25.79
CA ILE A 106 -4.86 -1.79 -27.21
C ILE A 106 -5.03 -3.04 -28.08
N GLN A 107 -4.42 -4.16 -27.69
CA GLN A 107 -4.52 -5.43 -28.41
C GLN A 107 -5.96 -5.99 -28.40
N ALA A 108 -6.66 -5.89 -27.28
CA ALA A 108 -8.06 -6.28 -27.14
C ALA A 108 -8.98 -5.43 -28.02
N GLY A 109 -8.78 -4.10 -28.04
CA GLY A 109 -9.52 -3.19 -28.92
C GLY A 109 -9.25 -3.43 -30.41
N ALA A 110 -8.06 -3.94 -30.76
CA ALA A 110 -7.71 -4.36 -32.11
C ALA A 110 -8.23 -5.77 -32.47
N GLY A 111 -8.87 -6.49 -31.54
CA GLY A 111 -9.35 -7.86 -31.74
C GLY A 111 -8.24 -8.92 -31.79
N GLN A 112 -7.05 -8.62 -31.26
CA GLN A 112 -5.89 -9.53 -31.27
C GLN A 112 -5.87 -10.49 -30.08
N ILE A 113 -6.74 -10.27 -29.08
CA ILE A 113 -6.81 -11.06 -27.85
C ILE A 113 -8.24 -11.54 -27.67
N THR A 114 -8.39 -12.82 -27.33
CA THR A 114 -9.68 -13.44 -27.02
C THR A 114 -10.17 -13.06 -25.62
N ILE A 115 -11.46 -13.22 -25.35
CA ILE A 115 -12.02 -12.93 -24.01
C ILE A 115 -11.38 -13.80 -22.91
N ASP A 116 -11.04 -15.06 -23.23
CA ASP A 116 -10.43 -15.99 -22.27
C ASP A 116 -8.99 -15.59 -21.94
N GLU A 117 -8.24 -15.11 -22.93
CA GLU A 117 -6.90 -14.56 -22.71
C GLU A 117 -6.95 -13.26 -21.90
N TYR A 118 -7.90 -12.38 -22.20
CA TYR A 118 -8.11 -11.17 -21.43
C TYR A 118 -8.45 -11.48 -19.97
N ALA A 119 -9.32 -12.47 -19.73
CA ALA A 119 -9.68 -12.90 -18.37
C ALA A 119 -8.47 -13.44 -17.59
N LYS A 120 -7.55 -14.16 -18.24
CA LYS A 120 -6.29 -14.59 -17.61
C LYS A 120 -5.42 -13.41 -17.20
N HIS A 121 -5.17 -12.48 -18.13
CA HIS A 121 -4.44 -11.25 -17.83
C HIS A 121 -5.09 -10.46 -16.68
N PHE A 122 -6.42 -10.37 -16.68
CA PHE A 122 -7.17 -9.69 -15.63
C PHE A 122 -6.95 -10.29 -14.23
N LEU A 123 -6.92 -11.63 -14.13
CA LEU A 123 -6.60 -12.31 -12.87
C LEU A 123 -5.14 -12.10 -12.45
N ASP A 124 -4.20 -12.14 -13.40
CA ASP A 124 -2.77 -11.93 -13.15
C ASP A 124 -2.50 -10.49 -12.66
N TRP A 125 -3.20 -9.49 -13.20
CA TRP A 125 -3.10 -8.11 -12.73
C TRP A 125 -3.59 -7.96 -11.30
N GLN A 126 -4.74 -8.56 -10.97
CA GLN A 126 -5.26 -8.56 -9.60
C GLN A 126 -4.30 -9.27 -8.63
N GLN A 127 -3.71 -10.37 -9.05
CA GLN A 127 -2.77 -11.12 -8.23
C GLN A 127 -1.48 -10.31 -8.00
N SER A 128 -0.97 -9.65 -9.04
CA SER A 128 0.18 -8.76 -8.94
C SER A 128 -0.09 -7.59 -7.98
N ALA A 129 -1.26 -6.97 -8.07
CA ALA A 129 -1.69 -5.92 -7.15
C ALA A 129 -1.80 -6.41 -5.69
N ARG A 130 -2.32 -7.63 -5.47
CA ARG A 130 -2.37 -8.26 -4.13
C ARG A 130 -0.99 -8.56 -3.57
N ASN A 131 0.01 -8.80 -4.41
CA ASN A 131 1.37 -9.13 -4.00
C ASN A 131 2.27 -7.91 -3.80
N ILE A 132 1.77 -6.69 -4.05
CA ILE A 132 2.49 -5.46 -3.70
C ILE A 132 2.79 -5.47 -2.19
N ALA A 133 4.08 -5.35 -1.86
CA ALA A 133 4.59 -5.41 -0.50
C ALA A 133 5.18 -4.07 -0.06
N PRO A 134 5.01 -3.67 1.21
CA PRO A 134 5.59 -2.43 1.71
C PRO A 134 7.10 -2.59 1.90
N SER A 135 7.82 -1.48 1.71
CA SER A 135 9.21 -1.39 2.16
C SER A 135 9.25 -1.32 3.68
N LYS A 136 9.78 -2.35 4.33
CA LYS A 136 9.93 -2.42 5.80
C LYS A 136 10.67 -1.20 6.34
N ARG A 137 11.68 -0.70 5.61
CA ARG A 137 12.43 0.50 5.99
C ARG A 137 11.51 1.69 6.16
N GLN A 138 10.62 1.94 5.20
CA GLN A 138 9.71 3.08 5.23
C GLN A 138 8.62 2.92 6.32
N ILE A 139 8.27 1.69 6.69
CA ILE A 139 7.29 1.45 7.75
C ILE A 139 7.89 1.65 9.15
N PHE A 140 9.07 1.09 9.42
CA PHE A 140 9.62 1.02 10.78
C PHE A 140 10.67 2.08 11.11
N PHE A 141 11.34 2.64 10.11
CA PHE A 141 12.46 3.56 10.32
C PHE A 141 12.15 4.97 9.83
N PHE A 142 12.65 5.92 10.59
CA PHE A 142 12.48 7.35 10.36
C PHE A 142 13.75 7.94 9.69
N PHE A 143 14.20 7.42 8.54
CA PHE A 143 15.32 8.00 7.74
C PHE A 143 15.32 7.53 6.29
#